data_AF-A0A376ZN61-F1
#
_entry.id   AF-A0A376ZN61-F1
#
_cell.length_a   1.000
_cell.length_b   1.000
_cell.length_c   1.000
_cell.angle_alpha   90.00
_cell.angle_beta   90.00
_cell.angle_gamma   90.00
#
_symmetry.space_group_name_H-M   'P 1'
#
loop_
_entity.id
_entity.type
_entity.pdbx_description
1 polymer ?
#
loop_
_entity_poly.entity_id
_entity_poly.type
_entity_poly.pdbx_seq_one_letter_code
_entity_poly.pdbx_strand_id
1 'polypeptide(L)'
;MFGKLSLDAVPFHEPIVMVTIAGIILGGLALVGLITYFGKWTYLWKEWLTSVDHKRLGIMYIIVAIVMLLRGFADAIMMRSQQALASAGEAGFLPPHHYDQIFTAHGVIMIFFVAMPFVIGLMNLVVPLQIGARDVAFPFLNNLSFWFTVVGVILVNVSLGVGEFAQTGWLAYPPLSGIEYSPGVGVDYWIWSLQLSGIGTTLTGINFFVTILKMRAPGMTMFKMPVFTWASLCANVLIIASSNSDGYRRVVDPGSLSGHPFLYQRYGWQHDDVHQPDLGLGPPGSLHPDPACFRCVLRNCGNLLA
;
A
#
# COMPACT_ATOMS: atom_id res chain seq x y z
N MET A 1 16.81 -18.19 -16.18
CA MET A 1 18.19 -18.67 -16.38
C MET A 1 18.78 -19.35 -15.13
N PHE A 2 18.26 -19.11 -13.91
CA PHE A 2 18.49 -19.93 -12.71
C PHE A 2 17.25 -19.86 -11.79
N GLY A 3 17.16 -20.68 -10.74
CA GLY A 3 16.11 -20.63 -9.72
C GLY A 3 14.86 -21.48 -10.04
N LYS A 4 13.77 -21.27 -9.28
CA LYS A 4 12.48 -21.97 -9.45
C LYS A 4 11.67 -21.51 -10.68
N LEU A 5 12.11 -20.45 -11.36
CA LEU A 5 11.39 -19.86 -12.49
C LEU A 5 11.51 -20.74 -13.74
N SER A 6 10.40 -21.35 -14.15
CA SER A 6 10.26 -22.08 -15.42
C SER A 6 9.22 -21.42 -16.33
N LEU A 7 9.12 -21.89 -17.58
CA LEU A 7 8.05 -21.45 -18.49
C LEU A 7 6.66 -21.85 -17.99
N ASP A 8 6.57 -22.88 -17.14
CA ASP A 8 5.32 -23.33 -16.53
C ASP A 8 4.80 -22.36 -15.46
N ALA A 9 5.62 -21.38 -15.04
CA ALA A 9 5.19 -20.32 -14.14
C ALA A 9 4.22 -19.33 -14.80
N VAL A 10 4.13 -19.30 -16.13
CA VAL A 10 3.16 -18.46 -16.84
C VAL A 10 1.87 -19.28 -17.06
N PRO A 11 0.70 -18.78 -16.65
CA PRO A 11 -0.56 -19.54 -16.71
C PRO A 11 -1.14 -19.57 -18.14
N PHE A 12 -0.44 -20.23 -19.08
CA PHE A 12 -0.85 -20.32 -20.49
C PHE A 12 -2.21 -21.00 -20.71
N HIS A 13 -2.64 -21.82 -19.75
CA HIS A 13 -3.90 -22.56 -19.81
C HIS A 13 -5.10 -21.74 -19.30
N GLU A 14 -4.87 -20.60 -18.66
CA GLU A 14 -5.92 -19.77 -18.07
C GLU A 14 -6.36 -18.65 -19.03
N PRO A 15 -7.53 -18.73 -19.67
CA PRO A 15 -7.93 -17.78 -20.69
C PRO A 15 -8.11 -16.36 -20.14
N ILE A 16 -8.67 -16.23 -18.93
CA ILE A 16 -8.95 -14.93 -18.30
C ILE A 16 -7.64 -14.19 -18.01
N VAL A 17 -6.65 -14.89 -17.45
CA VAL A 17 -5.35 -14.30 -17.10
C VAL A 17 -4.57 -13.95 -18.37
N MET A 18 -4.53 -14.83 -19.37
CA MET A 18 -3.79 -14.58 -20.61
C MET A 18 -4.34 -13.40 -21.41
N VAL A 19 -5.67 -13.27 -21.53
CA VAL A 19 -6.29 -12.12 -22.20
C VAL A 19 -5.98 -10.83 -21.43
N THR A 20 -6.00 -10.88 -20.09
CA THR A 20 -5.66 -9.73 -19.24
C THR A 20 -4.21 -9.31 -19.44
N ILE A 21 -3.26 -10.25 -19.41
CA ILE A 21 -1.84 -9.98 -19.64
C ILE A 21 -1.59 -9.43 -21.05
N ALA A 22 -2.20 -10.02 -22.08
CA ALA A 22 -2.10 -9.50 -23.44
C ALA A 22 -2.63 -8.06 -23.53
N GLY A 23 -3.78 -7.77 -22.92
CA GLY A 23 -4.35 -6.43 -22.85
C GLY A 23 -3.44 -5.42 -22.14
N ILE A 24 -2.86 -5.81 -21.00
CA ILE A 24 -1.92 -4.96 -20.24
C ILE A 24 -0.65 -4.68 -21.07
N ILE A 25 -0.07 -5.70 -21.72
CA ILE A 25 1.11 -5.54 -22.56
C ILE A 25 0.81 -4.63 -23.74
N LEU A 26 -0.31 -4.83 -24.44
CA LEU A 26 -0.73 -3.98 -25.55
C LEU A 26 -0.98 -2.53 -25.09
N GLY A 27 -1.63 -2.33 -23.95
CA GLY A 27 -1.82 -1.01 -23.35
C GLY A 27 -0.50 -0.34 -22.98
N GLY A 28 0.45 -1.09 -22.41
CA GLY A 28 1.79 -0.61 -22.10
C GLY A 28 2.59 -0.23 -23.35
N LEU A 29 2.54 -1.06 -24.40
CA LEU A 29 3.16 -0.76 -25.69
C LEU A 29 2.54 0.47 -26.35
N ALA A 30 1.21 0.62 -26.28
CA ALA A 30 0.52 1.81 -26.78
C ALA A 30 0.97 3.08 -26.03
N LEU A 31 1.08 3.02 -24.70
CA LEU A 31 1.56 4.15 -23.89
C LEU A 31 3.02 4.51 -24.23
N VAL A 32 3.91 3.52 -24.31
CA VAL A 32 5.32 3.70 -24.71
C VAL A 32 5.42 4.29 -26.12
N GLY A 33 4.59 3.78 -27.05
CA GLY A 33 4.48 4.30 -28.41
C GLY A 33 4.04 5.76 -28.44
N LEU A 34 3.00 6.13 -27.67
CA LEU A 34 2.51 7.50 -27.58
C LEU A 34 3.54 8.47 -26.98
N ILE A 35 4.24 8.07 -25.91
CA ILE A 35 5.30 8.87 -25.29
C ILE A 35 6.45 9.11 -26.27
N THR A 36 6.83 8.07 -27.01
CA THR A 36 7.89 8.13 -28.02
C THR A 36 7.48 8.99 -29.20
N TYR A 37 6.26 8.82 -29.72
CA TYR A 37 5.71 9.60 -30.82
C TYR A 37 5.65 11.10 -30.51
N PHE A 38 5.25 11.47 -29.28
CA PHE A 38 5.22 12.87 -28.85
C PHE A 38 6.55 13.39 -28.29
N GLY A 39 7.61 12.58 -28.26
CA GLY A 39 8.93 12.97 -27.78
C GLY A 39 8.97 13.41 -26.30
N LYS A 40 8.10 12.86 -25.45
CA LYS A 40 7.92 13.32 -24.05
C LYS A 40 8.86 12.65 -23.04
N TRP A 41 9.79 11.80 -23.47
CA TRP A 41 10.74 11.10 -22.59
C TRP A 41 11.57 12.04 -21.71
N THR A 42 12.19 13.06 -22.31
CA THR A 42 13.01 14.02 -21.55
C THR A 42 12.19 14.83 -20.55
N TYR A 43 10.95 15.16 -20.91
CA TYR A 43 10.02 15.87 -20.03
C TYR A 43 9.61 15.00 -18.83
N LEU A 44 9.20 13.75 -19.07
CA LEU A 44 8.83 12.83 -17.98
C LEU A 44 10.01 12.60 -17.03
N TRP A 45 11.21 12.37 -17.57
CA TRP A 45 12.39 12.15 -16.76
C TRP A 45 12.71 13.35 -15.87
N LYS A 46 12.88 14.54 -16.47
CA LYS A 46 13.34 15.74 -15.76
C LYS A 46 12.26 16.34 -14.84
N GLU A 47 11.00 16.28 -15.25
CA GLU A 47 9.93 16.98 -14.54
C GLU A 47 9.13 16.10 -13.59
N TRP A 48 9.00 14.80 -13.84
CA TRP A 48 8.11 13.94 -13.04
C TRP A 48 8.88 12.87 -12.27
N LEU A 49 9.60 12.01 -12.99
CA LEU A 49 10.21 10.81 -12.40
C LEU A 49 11.30 11.14 -11.37
N THR A 50 12.13 12.14 -11.65
CA THR A 50 13.18 12.61 -10.73
C THR A 50 12.76 13.85 -9.94
N SER A 51 11.46 14.16 -9.88
CA SER A 51 10.98 15.35 -9.18
C SER A 51 11.05 15.18 -7.67
N VAL A 52 11.50 16.23 -6.99
CA VAL A 52 11.45 16.34 -5.52
C VAL A 52 10.29 17.21 -5.02
N ASP A 53 9.58 17.89 -5.92
CA ASP A 53 8.42 18.71 -5.56
C ASP A 53 7.28 17.84 -4.99
N HIS A 54 6.90 18.12 -3.73
CA HIS A 54 5.82 17.47 -3.02
C HIS A 54 4.48 17.48 -3.79
N LYS A 55 4.22 18.49 -4.63
CA LYS A 55 3.01 18.55 -5.46
C LYS A 55 3.02 17.49 -6.56
N ARG A 56 4.13 17.36 -7.28
CA ARG A 56 4.26 16.37 -8.36
C ARG A 56 4.24 14.96 -7.81
N LEU A 57 4.94 14.72 -6.69
CA LEU A 57 4.90 13.44 -5.99
C LEU A 57 3.50 13.10 -5.50
N GLY A 58 2.77 14.05 -4.90
CA GLY A 58 1.39 13.84 -4.48
C GLY A 58 0.44 13.50 -5.64
N ILE A 59 0.60 14.14 -6.80
CA ILE A 59 -0.16 13.80 -8.01
C ILE A 59 0.17 12.39 -8.48
N MET A 60 1.45 12.00 -8.53
CA MET A 60 1.84 10.65 -8.95
C MET A 60 1.29 9.57 -8.00
N TYR A 61 1.30 9.81 -6.68
CA TYR A 61 0.68 8.92 -5.70
C TYR A 61 -0.82 8.71 -5.97
N ILE A 62 -1.56 9.78 -6.25
CA ILE A 62 -3.00 9.71 -6.56
C ILE A 62 -3.23 8.99 -7.89
N ILE A 63 -2.41 9.23 -8.92
CA ILE A 63 -2.50 8.52 -10.20
C ILE A 63 -2.32 7.02 -10.00
N VAL A 64 -1.29 6.60 -9.24
CA VAL A 64 -1.07 5.18 -8.91
C VAL A 64 -2.28 4.61 -8.19
N ALA A 65 -2.82 5.30 -7.18
CA ALA A 65 -4.00 4.85 -6.46
C ALA A 65 -5.22 4.66 -7.37
N ILE A 66 -5.47 5.59 -8.30
CA ILE A 66 -6.60 5.50 -9.24
C ILE A 66 -6.41 4.34 -10.24
N VAL A 67 -5.19 4.15 -10.76
CA VAL A 67 -4.92 3.01 -11.66
C VAL A 67 -5.10 1.68 -10.93
N MET A 68 -4.62 1.58 -9.69
CA MET A 68 -4.77 0.39 -8.86
C MET A 68 -6.22 0.17 -8.41
N LEU A 69 -7.01 1.24 -8.26
CA LEU A 69 -8.45 1.16 -8.00
C LEU A 69 -9.17 0.41 -9.11
N LEU A 70 -8.79 0.60 -10.38
CA LEU A 70 -9.40 -0.15 -11.49
C LEU A 70 -9.15 -1.66 -11.34
N ARG A 71 -7.93 -2.04 -10.99
CA ARG A 71 -7.55 -3.45 -10.76
C ARG A 71 -8.28 -4.03 -9.55
N GLY A 72 -8.28 -3.34 -8.42
CA GLY A 72 -9.03 -3.77 -7.23
C GLY A 72 -10.54 -3.86 -7.47
N PHE A 73 -11.12 -2.94 -8.23
CA PHE A 73 -12.55 -2.96 -8.56
C PHE A 73 -12.92 -4.09 -9.52
N ALA A 74 -12.06 -4.40 -10.50
CA ALA A 74 -12.24 -5.57 -11.36
C ALA A 74 -12.29 -6.87 -10.54
N ASP A 75 -11.37 -7.03 -9.57
CA ASP A 75 -11.37 -8.18 -8.66
C ASP A 75 -12.65 -8.26 -7.82
N ALA A 76 -13.13 -7.13 -7.31
CA ALA A 76 -14.37 -7.08 -6.55
C ALA A 76 -15.59 -7.53 -7.37
N ILE A 77 -15.70 -7.06 -8.62
CA ILE A 77 -16.78 -7.49 -9.53
C ILE A 77 -16.69 -8.99 -9.79
N MET A 78 -15.51 -9.52 -10.05
CA MET A 78 -15.33 -10.96 -10.29
C MET A 78 -15.75 -11.79 -9.08
N MET A 79 -15.32 -11.42 -7.86
CA MET A 79 -15.72 -12.11 -6.64
C MET A 79 -17.22 -12.07 -6.40
N ARG A 80 -17.85 -10.90 -6.56
CA ARG A 80 -19.30 -10.74 -6.35
C ARG A 80 -20.11 -11.48 -7.41
N SER A 81 -19.63 -11.53 -8.64
CA SER A 81 -20.26 -12.30 -9.72
C SER A 81 -20.18 -13.80 -9.44
N GLN A 82 -19.02 -14.30 -8.99
CA GLN A 82 -18.88 -15.71 -8.59
C GLN A 82 -19.82 -16.07 -7.43
N GLN A 83 -19.91 -15.23 -6.40
CA GLN A 83 -20.81 -15.46 -5.27
C GLN A 83 -22.29 -15.51 -5.70
N ALA A 84 -22.68 -14.64 -6.63
CA ALA A 84 -24.05 -14.60 -7.15
C ALA A 84 -24.41 -15.84 -7.99
N LEU A 85 -23.47 -16.39 -8.75
CA LEU A 85 -23.67 -17.63 -9.49
C LEU A 85 -23.70 -18.85 -8.56
N ALA A 86 -22.77 -18.92 -7.61
CA ALA A 86 -22.69 -20.01 -6.64
C ALA A 86 -23.95 -20.07 -5.76
N SER A 87 -24.52 -18.93 -5.36
CA SER A 87 -25.77 -18.90 -4.58
C SER A 87 -26.99 -19.35 -5.39
N ALA A 88 -26.93 -19.27 -6.73
CA ALA A 88 -27.94 -19.81 -7.64
C ALA A 88 -27.78 -21.32 -7.90
N GLY A 89 -26.75 -21.96 -7.33
CA GLY A 89 -26.46 -23.40 -7.51
C GLY A 89 -25.58 -23.72 -8.72
N GLU A 90 -25.04 -22.72 -9.40
CA GLU A 90 -24.13 -22.88 -10.54
C GLU A 90 -22.69 -23.09 -10.07
N ALA A 91 -21.89 -23.81 -10.86
CA ALA A 91 -20.45 -24.01 -10.57
C ALA A 91 -19.63 -22.71 -10.65
N GLY A 92 -20.11 -21.71 -11.41
CA GLY A 92 -19.43 -20.44 -11.62
C GLY A 92 -18.22 -20.53 -12.56
N PHE A 93 -17.36 -19.52 -12.53
CA PHE A 93 -16.20 -19.37 -13.42
C PHE A 93 -14.85 -19.23 -12.68
N LEU A 94 -14.87 -19.08 -11.35
CA LEU A 94 -13.67 -19.04 -10.52
C LEU A 94 -13.55 -20.29 -9.65
N PRO A 95 -12.62 -21.21 -9.96
CA PRO A 95 -12.22 -22.27 -9.05
C PRO A 95 -11.69 -21.69 -7.72
N PRO A 96 -11.75 -22.45 -6.60
CA PRO A 96 -11.28 -21.99 -5.29
C PRO A 96 -9.86 -21.42 -5.33
N HIS A 97 -8.96 -22.11 -6.05
CA HIS A 97 -7.58 -21.69 -6.27
C HIS A 97 -7.45 -20.24 -6.77
N HIS A 98 -8.26 -19.84 -7.75
CA HIS A 98 -8.24 -18.48 -8.31
C HIS A 98 -9.03 -17.50 -7.47
N TYR A 99 -10.15 -17.94 -6.90
CA TYR A 99 -10.97 -17.10 -6.04
C TYR A 99 -10.19 -16.59 -4.82
N ASP A 100 -9.42 -17.47 -4.17
CA ASP A 100 -8.64 -17.11 -2.97
C ASP A 100 -7.46 -16.18 -3.32
N GLN A 101 -6.85 -16.33 -4.51
CA GLN A 101 -5.84 -15.40 -5.01
C GLN A 101 -6.42 -14.01 -5.28
N ILE A 102 -7.57 -13.95 -5.95
CA ILE A 102 -8.27 -12.69 -6.28
C ILE A 102 -8.67 -11.98 -4.99
N PHE A 103 -9.26 -12.70 -4.02
CA PHE A 103 -9.65 -12.12 -2.74
C PHE A 103 -8.45 -11.55 -1.97
N THR A 104 -7.37 -12.32 -1.91
CA THR A 104 -6.15 -11.90 -1.22
C THR A 104 -5.53 -10.69 -1.90
N ALA A 105 -5.38 -10.71 -3.22
CA ALA A 105 -4.81 -9.62 -3.99
C ALA A 105 -5.67 -8.35 -3.94
N HIS A 106 -7.00 -8.49 -4.01
CA HIS A 106 -7.96 -7.39 -3.86
C HIS A 106 -7.76 -6.67 -2.53
N GLY A 107 -7.77 -7.40 -1.41
CA GLY A 107 -7.63 -6.81 -0.08
C GLY A 107 -6.30 -6.07 0.09
N VAL A 108 -5.20 -6.70 -0.35
CA VAL A 108 -3.86 -6.09 -0.32
C VAL A 108 -3.83 -4.80 -1.14
N ILE A 109 -4.41 -4.80 -2.34
CA ILE A 109 -4.37 -3.64 -3.22
C ILE A 109 -5.22 -2.49 -2.71
N MET A 110 -6.45 -2.77 -2.27
CA MET A 110 -7.35 -1.73 -1.79
C MET A 110 -6.78 -1.00 -0.58
N ILE A 111 -6.14 -1.72 0.35
CA ILE A 111 -5.57 -1.11 1.56
C ILE A 111 -4.21 -0.47 1.26
N PHE A 112 -3.24 -1.24 0.77
CA PHE A 112 -1.85 -0.80 0.68
C PHE A 112 -1.51 -0.02 -0.59
N PHE A 113 -2.24 -0.23 -1.69
CA PHE A 113 -1.89 0.34 -2.99
C PHE A 113 -2.96 1.30 -3.55
N VAL A 114 -4.12 1.40 -2.91
CA VAL A 114 -5.16 2.40 -3.20
C VAL A 114 -5.28 3.36 -2.03
N ALA A 115 -5.79 2.91 -0.88
CA ALA A 115 -6.13 3.79 0.23
C ALA A 115 -4.88 4.52 0.79
N MET A 116 -3.81 3.79 1.08
CA MET A 116 -2.56 4.37 1.61
C MET A 116 -1.92 5.39 0.64
N PRO A 117 -1.62 5.06 -0.64
CA PRO A 117 -1.14 6.01 -1.63
C PRO A 117 -2.06 7.22 -1.83
N PHE A 118 -3.38 7.03 -1.79
CA PHE A 118 -4.33 8.13 -1.96
C PHE A 118 -4.23 9.14 -0.81
N VAL A 119 -4.24 8.66 0.43
CA VAL A 119 -4.11 9.52 1.63
C VAL A 119 -2.73 10.18 1.68
N ILE A 120 -1.66 9.43 1.45
CA ILE A 120 -0.28 9.95 1.40
C ILE A 120 -0.12 10.99 0.27
N GLY A 121 -0.75 10.77 -0.88
CA GLY A 121 -0.75 11.70 -2.01
C GLY A 121 -1.45 13.02 -1.68
N LEU A 122 -2.60 12.95 -1.00
CA LEU A 122 -3.31 14.13 -0.50
C LEU A 122 -2.50 14.87 0.57
N MET A 123 -1.87 14.16 1.50
CA MET A 123 -0.99 14.75 2.51
C MET A 123 0.18 15.48 1.85
N ASN A 124 0.80 14.87 0.84
CA ASN A 124 1.86 15.48 0.04
C ASN A 124 1.42 16.77 -0.63
N LEU A 125 0.23 16.81 -1.21
CA LEU A 125 -0.26 18.02 -1.86
C LEU A 125 -0.61 19.13 -0.87
N VAL A 126 -1.34 18.78 0.19
CA VAL A 126 -2.09 19.75 1.00
C VAL A 126 -1.33 20.19 2.25
N VAL A 127 -0.62 19.29 2.95
CA VAL A 127 -0.02 19.58 4.26
C VAL A 127 1.04 20.70 4.18
N PRO A 128 2.04 20.66 3.27
CA PRO A 128 3.05 21.71 3.21
C PRO A 128 2.43 23.08 2.91
N LEU A 129 1.40 23.12 2.06
CA LEU A 129 0.66 24.35 1.73
C LEU A 129 -0.13 24.88 2.93
N GLN A 130 -0.77 24.01 3.72
CA GLN A 130 -1.54 24.40 4.91
C GLN A 130 -0.68 25.01 6.02
N ILE A 131 0.56 24.53 6.19
CA ILE A 131 1.49 25.04 7.20
C ILE A 131 2.35 26.22 6.71
N GLY A 132 2.19 26.63 5.44
CA GLY A 132 2.98 27.69 4.82
C GLY A 132 4.44 27.33 4.57
N ALA A 133 4.75 26.03 4.45
CA ALA A 133 6.09 25.55 4.10
C ALA A 133 6.28 25.58 2.58
N ARG A 134 7.53 25.77 2.13
CA ARG A 134 7.88 25.74 0.70
C ARG A 134 7.90 24.32 0.14
N ASP A 135 8.31 23.37 0.96
CA ASP A 135 8.43 21.95 0.64
C ASP A 135 8.47 21.14 1.95
N VAL A 136 8.58 19.81 1.84
CA VAL A 136 8.78 18.88 2.96
C VAL A 136 10.21 18.89 3.50
N ALA A 137 10.41 18.34 4.70
CA ALA A 137 11.71 18.32 5.39
C ALA A 137 12.79 17.55 4.65
N PHE A 138 12.42 16.43 4.03
CA PHE A 138 13.34 15.58 3.29
C PHE A 138 12.80 15.29 1.87
N PRO A 139 12.99 16.21 0.90
CA PRO A 139 12.43 16.07 -0.45
C PRO A 139 12.95 14.84 -1.21
N PHE A 140 14.23 14.48 -1.03
CA PHE A 140 14.80 13.27 -1.63
C PHE A 140 14.20 11.99 -1.05
N LEU A 141 14.04 11.92 0.27
CA LEU A 141 13.39 10.77 0.91
C LEU A 141 11.94 10.64 0.44
N ASN A 142 11.25 11.76 0.21
CA ASN A 142 9.90 11.75 -0.33
C ASN A 142 9.81 11.11 -1.72
N ASN A 143 10.77 11.41 -2.60
CA ASN A 143 10.88 10.77 -3.92
C ASN A 143 11.16 9.26 -3.77
N LEU A 144 12.10 8.90 -2.90
CA LEU A 144 12.45 7.50 -2.65
C LEU A 144 11.27 6.70 -2.08
N SER A 145 10.51 7.29 -1.15
CA SER A 145 9.29 6.68 -0.59
C SER A 145 8.27 6.33 -1.67
N PHE A 146 8.06 7.23 -2.65
CA PHE A 146 7.17 6.99 -3.77
C PHE A 146 7.63 5.79 -4.60
N TRP A 147 8.92 5.72 -4.93
CA TRP A 147 9.45 4.62 -5.72
C TRP A 147 9.40 3.27 -4.99
N PHE A 148 9.56 3.25 -3.67
CA PHE A 148 9.34 2.04 -2.87
C PHE A 148 7.89 1.54 -2.97
N THR A 149 6.90 2.44 -2.92
CA THR A 149 5.50 2.10 -3.19
C THR A 149 5.33 1.54 -4.61
N VAL A 150 5.92 2.20 -5.61
CA VAL A 150 5.83 1.75 -7.02
C VAL A 150 6.45 0.37 -7.21
N VAL A 151 7.58 0.07 -6.58
CA VAL A 151 8.19 -1.27 -6.64
C VAL A 151 7.26 -2.32 -6.04
N GLY A 152 6.61 -2.03 -4.91
CA GLY A 152 5.58 -2.91 -4.34
C GLY A 152 4.41 -3.15 -5.29
N VAL A 153 3.91 -2.09 -5.93
CA VAL A 153 2.87 -2.15 -6.97
C VAL A 153 3.30 -3.00 -8.17
N ILE A 154 4.55 -2.87 -8.62
CA ILE A 154 5.07 -3.68 -9.72
C ILE A 154 5.09 -5.16 -9.33
N LEU A 155 5.58 -5.50 -8.13
CA LEU A 155 5.66 -6.89 -7.69
C LEU A 155 4.28 -7.57 -7.61
N VAL A 156 3.26 -6.90 -7.05
CA VAL A 156 1.89 -7.46 -6.95
C VAL A 156 1.17 -7.58 -8.30
N ASN A 157 1.59 -6.80 -9.31
CA ASN A 157 1.03 -6.92 -10.66
C ASN A 157 1.82 -7.92 -11.52
N VAL A 158 3.11 -8.09 -11.28
CA VAL A 158 3.92 -9.14 -11.95
C VAL A 158 3.45 -10.53 -11.54
N SER A 159 3.05 -10.73 -10.27
CA SER A 159 2.52 -12.02 -9.79
C SER A 159 1.25 -12.48 -10.51
N LEU A 160 0.54 -11.58 -11.22
CA LEU A 160 -0.62 -11.94 -12.04
C LEU A 160 -0.20 -12.67 -13.33
N GLY A 161 0.96 -12.35 -13.90
CA GLY A 161 1.42 -12.92 -15.16
C GLY A 161 2.53 -13.96 -15.02
N VAL A 162 3.27 -13.93 -13.91
CA VAL A 162 4.39 -14.84 -13.65
C VAL A 162 4.27 -15.39 -12.24
N GLY A 163 4.00 -16.68 -12.14
CA GLY A 163 3.68 -17.37 -10.90
C GLY A 163 2.22 -17.18 -10.52
N GLU A 164 2.01 -16.91 -9.24
CA GLU A 164 0.69 -16.73 -8.64
C GLU A 164 0.80 -15.79 -7.44
N PHE A 165 -0.32 -15.26 -6.95
CA PHE A 165 -0.35 -14.50 -5.71
C PHE A 165 -0.75 -15.35 -4.51
N ALA A 166 -0.58 -14.84 -3.29
CA ALA A 166 -0.94 -15.55 -2.07
C ALA A 166 -2.42 -15.93 -2.03
N GLN A 167 -2.72 -17.11 -1.47
CA GLN A 167 -4.09 -17.66 -1.27
C GLN A 167 -4.53 -17.61 0.20
N THR A 168 -3.83 -16.84 1.02
CA THR A 168 -3.90 -16.93 2.48
C THR A 168 -4.65 -15.76 3.12
N GLY A 169 -5.36 -14.98 2.31
CA GLY A 169 -5.97 -13.71 2.71
C GLY A 169 -4.94 -12.60 2.84
N TRP A 170 -5.41 -11.36 2.93
CA TRP A 170 -4.56 -10.17 2.94
C TRP A 170 -3.58 -10.10 4.13
N LEU A 171 -3.87 -10.83 5.21
CA LEU A 171 -3.06 -10.93 6.42
C LEU A 171 -2.12 -12.13 6.48
N ALA A 172 -2.17 -13.04 5.50
CA ALA A 172 -1.29 -14.20 5.39
C ALA A 172 -1.06 -15.00 6.70
N TYR A 173 -2.14 -15.46 7.33
CA TYR A 173 -2.05 -16.15 8.63
C TYR A 173 -1.28 -17.48 8.60
N PRO A 174 -0.35 -17.71 9.54
CA PRO A 174 0.14 -19.05 9.88
C PRO A 174 -0.98 -19.91 10.50
N PRO A 175 -0.96 -21.24 10.29
CA PRO A 175 0.06 -21.99 9.58
C PRO A 175 -0.11 -22.00 8.04
N LEU A 176 -1.23 -21.50 7.52
CA LEU A 176 -1.57 -21.59 6.09
C LEU A 176 -0.54 -20.90 5.17
N SER A 177 0.04 -19.79 5.62
CA SER A 177 1.13 -19.09 4.92
C SER A 177 2.51 -19.75 5.07
N GLY A 178 2.62 -20.82 5.86
CA GLY A 178 3.85 -21.57 6.03
C GLY A 178 4.13 -22.50 4.84
N ILE A 179 5.40 -22.83 4.64
CA ILE A 179 5.87 -23.66 3.51
C ILE A 179 5.22 -25.05 3.45
N GLU A 180 4.73 -25.55 4.59
CA GLU A 180 4.05 -26.86 4.68
C GLU A 180 2.69 -26.84 3.98
N TYR A 181 1.95 -25.73 4.06
CA TYR A 181 0.59 -25.60 3.52
C TYR A 181 0.55 -24.76 2.23
N SER A 182 1.50 -23.84 2.04
CA SER A 182 1.62 -23.01 0.84
C SER A 182 3.07 -23.06 0.32
N PRO A 183 3.47 -24.15 -0.38
CA PRO A 183 4.82 -24.31 -0.91
C PRO A 183 5.11 -23.44 -2.16
N GLY A 184 4.06 -22.80 -2.70
CA GLY A 184 4.13 -21.94 -3.88
C GLY A 184 4.82 -20.60 -3.61
N VAL A 185 4.98 -19.81 -4.67
CA VAL A 185 5.68 -18.50 -4.62
C VAL A 185 4.75 -17.34 -4.23
N GLY A 186 3.44 -17.59 -4.11
CA GLY A 186 2.45 -16.54 -3.87
C GLY A 186 2.65 -15.77 -2.57
N VAL A 187 3.00 -16.46 -1.48
CA VAL A 187 3.31 -15.83 -0.20
C VAL A 187 4.60 -15.01 -0.29
N ASP A 188 5.60 -15.45 -1.06
CA ASP A 188 6.85 -14.69 -1.27
C ASP A 188 6.57 -13.35 -1.98
N TYR A 189 5.69 -13.33 -2.98
CA TYR A 189 5.25 -12.08 -3.61
C TYR A 189 4.56 -11.14 -2.62
N TRP A 190 3.72 -11.67 -1.73
CA TRP A 190 3.07 -10.90 -0.67
C TRP A 190 4.09 -10.30 0.30
N ILE A 191 5.07 -11.09 0.77
CA ILE A 191 6.13 -10.65 1.70
C ILE A 191 6.91 -9.49 1.09
N TRP A 192 7.51 -9.68 -0.09
CA TRP A 192 8.43 -8.69 -0.65
C TRP A 192 7.72 -7.43 -1.16
N SER A 193 6.50 -7.56 -1.69
CA SER A 193 5.72 -6.39 -2.11
C SER A 193 5.39 -5.46 -0.95
N LEU A 194 4.96 -6.01 0.19
CA LEU A 194 4.61 -5.23 1.37
C LEU A 194 5.83 -4.75 2.14
N GLN A 195 6.93 -5.51 2.20
CA GLN A 195 8.16 -5.06 2.85
C GLN A 195 8.73 -3.81 2.17
N LEU A 196 8.89 -3.86 0.85
CA LEU A 196 9.46 -2.76 0.09
C LEU A 196 8.57 -1.53 0.19
N SER A 197 7.25 -1.71 0.05
CA SER A 197 6.30 -0.60 0.23
C SER A 197 6.29 -0.06 1.66
N GLY A 198 6.41 -0.91 2.68
CA GLY A 198 6.40 -0.51 4.09
C GLY A 198 7.62 0.33 4.49
N ILE A 199 8.79 0.07 3.91
CA ILE A 199 9.96 0.95 4.06
C ILE A 199 9.63 2.36 3.55
N GLY A 200 9.01 2.47 2.37
CA GLY A 200 8.58 3.75 1.80
C GLY A 200 7.55 4.48 2.68
N THR A 201 6.57 3.76 3.23
CA THR A 201 5.58 4.33 4.15
C THR A 201 6.23 4.84 5.43
N THR A 202 7.18 4.10 5.99
CA THR A 202 7.91 4.51 7.21
C THR A 202 8.69 5.80 6.98
N LEU A 203 9.42 5.89 5.86
CA LEU A 203 10.16 7.09 5.48
C LEU A 203 9.23 8.29 5.27
N THR A 204 8.04 8.07 4.70
CA THR A 204 6.98 9.08 4.57
C THR A 204 6.51 9.58 5.93
N GLY A 205 6.24 8.67 6.87
CA GLY A 205 5.83 9.00 8.23
C GLY A 205 6.83 9.93 8.92
N ILE A 206 8.12 9.58 8.88
CA ILE A 206 9.20 10.39 9.46
C ILE A 206 9.27 11.77 8.78
N ASN A 207 9.16 11.81 7.45
CA ASN A 207 9.25 13.05 6.69
C ASN A 207 8.17 14.05 7.07
N PHE A 208 6.90 13.63 7.09
CA PHE A 208 5.81 14.53 7.48
C PHE A 208 5.81 14.89 8.96
N PHE A 209 6.21 13.97 9.84
CA PHE A 209 6.37 14.27 11.26
C PHE A 209 7.33 15.44 11.50
N VAL A 210 8.52 15.38 10.88
CA VAL A 210 9.50 16.48 10.99
C VAL A 210 9.00 17.74 10.29
N THR A 211 8.38 17.61 9.11
CA THR A 211 7.84 18.75 8.34
C THR A 211 6.83 19.55 9.17
N ILE A 212 5.83 18.87 9.76
CA ILE A 212 4.76 19.53 10.52
C ILE A 212 5.29 20.19 11.79
N LEU A 213 6.32 19.64 12.44
CA LEU A 213 6.84 20.19 13.69
C LEU A 213 7.86 21.32 13.48
N LYS A 214 8.71 21.23 12.46
CA LYS A 214 9.88 22.10 12.30
C LYS A 214 9.76 23.14 11.17
N MET A 215 8.90 22.93 10.17
CA MET A 215 8.84 23.79 8.97
C MET A 215 7.61 24.70 8.89
N ARG A 216 6.89 24.88 9.99
CA ARG A 216 5.72 25.77 10.03
C ARG A 216 6.09 27.23 9.82
N ALA A 217 5.16 27.98 9.24
CA ALA A 217 5.25 29.43 9.13
C ALA A 217 5.39 30.10 10.52
N PRO A 218 6.17 31.19 10.62
CA PRO A 218 6.34 31.92 11.86
C PRO A 218 4.99 32.46 12.37
N GLY A 219 4.72 32.31 13.66
CA GLY A 219 3.46 32.73 14.29
C GLY A 219 2.37 31.65 14.35
N MET A 220 2.57 30.50 13.68
CA MET A 220 1.66 29.35 13.77
C MET A 220 2.03 28.45 14.95
N THR A 221 1.28 28.56 16.05
CA THR A 221 1.38 27.62 17.19
C THR A 221 0.70 26.29 16.85
N MET A 222 1.02 25.22 17.61
CA MET A 222 0.42 23.88 17.38
C MET A 222 -1.11 23.95 17.32
N PHE A 223 -1.75 24.63 18.28
CA PHE A 223 -3.22 24.74 18.34
C PHE A 223 -3.85 25.65 17.27
N LYS A 224 -3.05 26.32 16.45
CA LYS A 224 -3.52 27.13 15.31
C LYS A 224 -3.41 26.39 13.97
N MET A 225 -2.91 25.15 13.95
CA MET A 225 -2.84 24.36 12.72
C MET A 225 -4.23 23.88 12.27
N PRO A 226 -4.48 23.76 10.95
CA PRO A 226 -5.72 23.18 10.44
C PRO A 226 -5.95 21.74 10.92
N VAL A 227 -7.22 21.33 11.04
CA VAL A 227 -7.61 19.99 11.51
C VAL A 227 -7.00 18.89 10.66
N PHE A 228 -6.91 19.06 9.34
CA PHE A 228 -6.28 18.07 8.46
C PHE A 228 -4.78 17.89 8.73
N THR A 229 -4.05 18.99 9.01
CA THR A 229 -2.64 18.92 9.40
C THR A 229 -2.47 18.23 10.76
N TRP A 230 -3.38 18.45 11.70
CA TRP A 230 -3.39 17.74 12.99
C TRP A 230 -3.65 16.24 12.83
N ALA A 231 -4.67 15.86 12.07
CA ALA A 231 -4.95 14.46 11.76
C ALA A 231 -3.76 13.80 11.06
N SER A 232 -3.15 14.50 10.11
CA SER A 232 -1.92 14.07 9.44
C SER A 232 -0.78 13.86 10.44
N LEU A 233 -0.58 14.76 11.41
CA LEU A 233 0.43 14.59 12.45
C LEU A 233 0.21 13.32 13.28
N CYS A 234 -1.04 13.07 13.69
CA CYS A 234 -1.39 11.85 14.42
C CYS A 234 -1.12 10.59 13.59
N ALA A 235 -1.54 10.56 12.32
CA ALA A 235 -1.30 9.44 11.42
C ALA A 235 0.19 9.15 11.24
N ASN A 236 1.01 10.19 11.04
CA ASN A 236 2.46 10.00 10.92
C ASN A 236 3.11 9.45 12.20
N VAL A 237 2.61 9.84 13.39
CA VAL A 237 3.08 9.26 14.66
C VAL A 237 2.73 7.78 14.75
N LEU A 238 1.51 7.41 14.33
CA LEU A 238 1.04 6.03 14.31
C LEU A 238 1.86 5.16 13.35
N ILE A 239 2.11 5.64 12.12
CA ILE A 239 2.97 4.98 11.13
C ILE A 239 4.37 4.72 11.70
N ILE A 240 4.99 5.70 12.36
CA ILE A 240 6.34 5.54 12.93
C ILE A 240 6.33 4.51 14.06
N ALA A 241 5.32 4.54 14.93
CA ALA A 241 5.20 3.63 16.06
C ALA A 241 4.91 2.18 15.62
N SER A 242 4.06 1.99 14.62
CA SER A 242 3.69 0.66 14.11
C SER A 242 4.87 -0.02 13.40
N SER A 243 5.63 0.74 12.63
CA SER A 243 6.68 0.22 11.75
C SER A 243 7.96 -0.17 12.48
N ASN A 244 8.18 0.36 13.70
CA ASN A 244 9.37 0.09 14.52
C ASN A 244 9.14 -0.98 15.60
N SER A 245 7.96 -1.61 15.61
CA SER A 245 7.69 -2.70 16.56
C SER A 245 8.37 -3.99 16.09
N ASP A 246 8.97 -4.75 17.02
CA ASP A 246 9.39 -6.15 16.80
C ASP A 246 8.25 -7.01 16.19
N GLY A 247 7.01 -6.55 16.32
CA GLY A 247 5.83 -7.07 15.65
C GLY A 247 5.92 -6.99 14.12
N TYR A 248 6.34 -5.87 13.52
CA TYR A 248 6.45 -5.75 12.05
C TYR A 248 7.41 -6.79 11.46
N ARG A 249 8.57 -6.99 12.09
CA ARG A 249 9.55 -7.99 11.64
C ARG A 249 9.04 -9.44 11.72
N ARG A 250 8.14 -9.72 12.68
CA ARG A 250 7.54 -11.06 12.90
C ARG A 250 6.21 -11.25 12.15
N VAL A 251 5.51 -10.17 11.81
CA VAL A 251 4.30 -10.19 10.95
C VAL A 251 4.68 -10.38 9.49
N VAL A 252 5.85 -9.89 9.10
CA VAL A 252 6.28 -10.00 7.71
C VAL A 252 7.28 -11.16 7.48
N ASP A 253 7.62 -11.91 8.53
CA ASP A 253 8.21 -13.25 8.43
C ASP A 253 7.26 -14.28 9.09
N PRO A 254 6.31 -14.85 8.33
CA PRO A 254 5.39 -15.86 8.82
C PRO A 254 6.11 -17.11 9.40
N GLY A 255 7.33 -17.39 8.93
CA GLY A 255 8.16 -18.50 9.40
C GLY A 255 8.66 -18.31 10.83
N SER A 256 8.89 -17.05 11.24
CA SER A 256 9.41 -16.70 12.56
C SER A 256 8.44 -17.02 13.71
N LEU A 257 7.14 -17.14 13.43
CA LEU A 257 6.10 -17.42 14.43
C LEU A 257 5.29 -18.69 14.09
N SER A 258 5.82 -19.56 13.24
CA SER A 258 5.18 -20.82 12.83
C SER A 258 4.75 -21.71 14.01
N GLY A 259 5.50 -21.71 15.12
CA GLY A 259 5.15 -22.42 16.36
C GLY A 259 4.14 -21.70 17.28
N HIS A 260 3.79 -20.45 17.00
CA HIS A 260 2.86 -19.64 17.81
C HIS A 260 1.89 -18.80 16.93
N PRO A 261 0.94 -19.43 16.21
CA PRO A 261 0.04 -18.75 15.27
C PRO A 261 -0.78 -17.60 15.88
N PHE A 262 -1.22 -17.73 17.13
CA PHE A 262 -1.96 -16.68 17.83
C PHE A 262 -1.13 -15.41 18.11
N LEU A 263 0.20 -15.54 18.25
CA LEU A 263 1.07 -14.38 18.40
C LEU A 263 1.16 -13.62 17.08
N TYR A 264 1.27 -14.32 15.95
CA TYR A 264 1.27 -13.69 14.63
C TYR A 264 -0.03 -12.90 14.43
N GLN A 265 -1.17 -13.51 14.76
CA GLN A 265 -2.46 -12.85 14.66
C GLN A 265 -2.55 -11.61 15.55
N ARG A 266 -2.06 -11.69 16.79
CA ARG A 266 -2.02 -10.53 17.69
C ARG A 266 -1.18 -9.39 17.12
N TYR A 267 0.01 -9.67 16.60
CA TYR A 267 0.88 -8.62 16.03
C TYR A 267 0.32 -8.07 14.71
N GLY A 268 -0.29 -8.91 13.87
CA GLY A 268 -0.93 -8.49 12.62
C GLY A 268 -2.07 -7.51 12.88
N TRP A 269 -3.00 -7.87 13.77
CA TRP A 269 -4.08 -6.96 14.17
C TRP A 269 -3.58 -5.71 14.88
N GLN A 270 -2.57 -5.82 15.75
CA GLN A 270 -1.99 -4.65 16.40
C GLN A 270 -1.36 -3.66 15.40
N HIS A 271 -0.83 -4.16 14.29
CA HIS A 271 -0.34 -3.32 13.20
C HIS A 271 -1.50 -2.70 12.41
N ASP A 272 -2.50 -3.50 12.02
CA ASP A 272 -3.59 -3.03 11.17
C ASP A 272 -4.58 -2.11 11.88
N ASP A 273 -4.88 -2.36 13.16
CA ASP A 273 -5.71 -1.50 13.99
C ASP A 273 -5.12 -0.09 14.13
N VAL A 274 -3.81 0.06 13.89
CA VAL A 274 -3.11 1.36 13.89
C VAL A 274 -3.25 2.07 12.53
N HIS A 275 -3.28 1.34 11.40
CA HIS A 275 -3.40 1.93 10.06
C HIS A 275 -4.85 2.14 9.60
N GLN A 276 -5.82 1.37 10.10
CA GLN A 276 -7.23 1.52 9.74
C GLN A 276 -7.83 2.90 10.11
N PRO A 277 -7.51 3.49 11.28
CA PRO A 277 -7.90 4.86 11.60
C PRO A 277 -7.31 5.89 10.63
N ASP A 278 -6.06 5.70 10.18
CA ASP A 278 -5.38 6.60 9.23
C ASP A 278 -6.06 6.62 7.86
N LEU A 279 -6.72 5.52 7.49
CA LEU A 279 -7.49 5.35 6.27
C LEU A 279 -8.97 5.77 6.40
N GLY A 280 -9.40 6.21 7.59
CA GLY A 280 -10.81 6.52 7.86
C GLY A 280 -11.73 5.29 7.87
N LEU A 281 -11.16 4.08 7.97
CA LEU A 281 -11.87 2.79 7.98
C LEU A 281 -12.20 2.29 9.39
N GLY A 282 -11.91 3.08 10.43
CA GLY A 282 -12.30 2.79 11.80
C GLY A 282 -13.82 2.81 12.02
N PRO A 283 -14.32 2.26 13.15
CA PRO A 283 -15.75 2.18 13.46
C PRO A 283 -16.46 3.55 13.31
N PRO A 284 -17.77 3.57 12.97
CA PRO A 284 -18.51 4.79 12.61
C PRO A 284 -18.43 5.83 13.74
N GLY A 285 -17.54 6.81 13.55
CA GLY A 285 -17.07 7.76 14.57
C GLY A 285 -15.68 8.35 14.26
N SER A 286 -14.91 7.69 13.39
CA SER A 286 -13.52 8.02 12.97
C SER A 286 -13.33 9.31 12.13
N LEU A 287 -14.41 9.99 11.72
CA LEU A 287 -14.31 11.35 11.15
C LEU A 287 -14.11 12.44 12.22
N HIS A 288 -14.34 12.10 13.49
CA HIS A 288 -13.81 12.88 14.61
C HIS A 288 -12.49 12.26 15.05
N PRO A 289 -11.44 13.07 15.31
CA PRO A 289 -10.23 12.54 15.94
C PRO A 289 -10.64 11.85 17.23
N ASP A 290 -10.42 10.54 17.30
CA ASP A 290 -10.76 9.75 18.48
C ASP A 290 -10.12 10.40 19.72
N PRO A 291 -10.88 10.71 20.78
CA PRO A 291 -10.32 11.15 22.06
C PRO A 291 -9.22 10.23 22.57
N ALA A 292 -9.19 8.95 22.18
CA ALA A 292 -8.12 8.01 22.47
C ALA A 292 -6.82 8.31 21.69
N CYS A 293 -6.89 8.69 20.41
CA CYS A 293 -5.74 9.13 19.63
C CYS A 293 -5.19 10.45 20.17
N PHE A 294 -6.09 11.38 20.51
CA PHE A 294 -5.73 12.65 21.17
C PHE A 294 -5.08 12.42 22.55
N ARG A 295 -5.59 11.48 23.35
CA ARG A 295 -4.99 11.09 24.63
C ARG A 295 -3.67 10.35 24.46
N CYS A 296 -3.52 9.49 23.46
CA CYS A 296 -2.28 8.74 23.24
C CYS A 296 -1.14 9.69 22.81
N VAL A 297 -1.43 10.62 21.89
CA VAL A 297 -0.49 11.67 21.47
C VAL A 297 -0.18 12.63 22.61
N LEU A 298 -1.16 13.10 23.38
CA LEU A 298 -0.89 13.98 24.54
C LEU A 298 -0.11 13.28 25.65
N ARG A 299 -0.36 11.98 25.90
CA ARG A 299 0.30 11.22 26.97
C ARG A 299 1.72 10.79 26.62
N ASN A 300 2.02 10.53 25.33
CA ASN A 300 3.37 10.21 24.88
C ASN A 300 4.20 11.44 24.44
N CYS A 301 3.60 12.47 23.82
CA CYS A 301 4.31 13.70 23.48
C CYS A 301 4.54 14.62 24.69
N GLY A 302 3.75 14.51 25.76
CA GLY A 302 3.99 15.23 27.01
C GLY A 302 5.34 14.88 27.68
N ASN A 303 5.85 13.67 27.45
CA ASN A 303 7.16 13.23 27.95
C ASN A 303 8.31 13.45 26.96
N LEU A 304 8.03 13.81 25.70
CA LEU A 304 9.02 14.12 24.65
C LEU A 304 9.28 15.62 24.50
N LEU A 305 8.49 16.46 25.19
CA LEU A 305 8.57 17.92 25.18
C LEU A 305 8.89 18.53 26.55
N ALA A 306 9.35 17.70 27.50
CA ALA A 306 9.95 18.13 28.76
C ALA A 306 11.47 17.97 28.71
#